data_AF-A0A3A4ABI3-F1
#
_entry.id   AF-A0A3A4ABI3-F1
#
_cell.length_a   1.000
_cell.length_b   1.000
_cell.length_c   1.000
_cell.angle_alpha   90.00
_cell.angle_beta   90.00
_cell.angle_gamma   90.00
#
_symmetry.space_group_name_H-M   'P 1'
#
loop_
_entity.id
_entity.type
_entity.pdbx_description
1 polymer ?
#
loop_
_entity_poly.entity_id
_entity_poly.type
_entity_poly.pdbx_seq_one_letter_code
_entity_poly.pdbx_strand_id
1 'polypeptide(L)'
;MTDRNVRVVVPIVVISGVAAAATAAQLVYGQVSGPGVAAAPVASGPSAPPYGAAGGGRADTAGRPPGLVRIDYRLTRLPTHASNQIAIWIEDRAGRYVRTLFATSFTANGGYVRRPMSLPRWREAADWENATEAEIRAASRPAQESGEHSVYWDGTDRNGRPVPPGTYVYRIEGNVLWENRVLFTGEIRVGETAHESRARVEHLPAAARDQGVLLDGVRAAFLPGERLGPARVTAYTRGS
;
A
#
# COMPACT_ATOMS: atom_id res chain seq x y z
N MET A 1 -18.33 -2.33 61.01
CA MET A 1 -18.10 -2.92 59.68
C MET A 1 -17.93 -1.77 58.72
N THR A 2 -16.67 -1.49 58.37
CA THR A 2 -16.25 -0.19 57.81
C THR A 2 -16.43 -0.19 56.30
N ASP A 3 -17.23 0.78 55.86
CA ASP A 3 -17.51 1.16 54.49
C ASP A 3 -16.24 1.69 53.80
N ARG A 4 -15.95 1.26 52.57
CA ARG A 4 -14.83 1.81 51.77
C ARG A 4 -15.24 1.95 50.31
N ASN A 5 -15.85 3.10 50.02
CA ASN A 5 -15.97 3.65 48.68
C ASN A 5 -14.58 4.05 48.17
N VAL A 6 -14.08 3.37 47.13
CA VAL A 6 -12.86 3.77 46.41
C VAL A 6 -13.27 4.72 45.28
N ARG A 7 -12.98 6.01 45.44
CA ARG A 7 -13.02 6.99 44.35
C ARG A 7 -11.66 7.02 43.66
N VAL A 8 -11.60 6.61 42.40
CA VAL A 8 -10.41 6.74 41.56
C VAL A 8 -10.38 8.16 40.98
N VAL A 9 -9.37 8.94 41.37
CA VAL A 9 -9.07 10.26 40.80
C VAL A 9 -8.01 10.05 39.71
N VAL A 10 -8.35 10.30 38.45
CA VAL A 10 -7.41 10.29 37.33
C VAL A 10 -6.88 11.70 37.11
N PRO A 11 -5.56 11.96 37.23
CA PRO A 11 -5.02 13.27 36.88
C PRO A 11 -5.00 13.43 35.36
N ILE A 12 -5.72 14.43 34.86
CA ILE A 12 -5.59 14.92 33.47
C ILE A 12 -4.34 15.80 33.41
N VAL A 13 -3.34 15.38 32.64
CA VAL A 13 -2.19 16.23 32.30
C VAL A 13 -2.53 17.00 31.02
N VAL A 14 -2.76 18.30 31.16
CA VAL A 14 -2.85 19.24 30.05
C VAL A 14 -1.44 19.68 29.68
N ILE A 15 -0.98 19.36 28.47
CA ILE A 15 0.28 19.89 27.94
C ILE A 15 -0.06 21.07 27.01
N SER A 16 0.18 22.27 27.53
CA SER A 16 0.19 23.54 26.80
C SER A 16 1.39 23.59 25.85
N GLY A 17 1.18 24.10 24.63
CA GLY A 17 2.08 23.92 23.48
C GLY A 17 3.39 24.70 23.46
N VAL A 18 4.12 24.53 22.35
CA VAL A 18 5.12 25.48 21.84
C VAL A 18 4.97 25.58 20.33
N ALA A 19 4.89 26.82 19.86
CA ALA A 19 4.74 27.23 18.47
C ALA A 19 6.04 27.09 17.68
N ALA A 20 5.94 26.79 16.37
CA ALA A 20 6.97 27.08 15.39
C ALA A 20 6.34 27.85 14.23
N ALA A 21 6.77 29.09 14.06
CA ALA A 21 6.37 29.98 12.99
C ALA A 21 7.08 29.60 11.68
N ALA A 22 6.33 29.57 10.58
CA ALA A 22 6.89 29.61 9.23
C ALA A 22 6.23 30.78 8.47
N THR A 23 7.08 31.75 8.14
CA THR A 23 6.79 33.03 7.50
C THR A 23 6.14 32.84 6.12
N ALA A 24 4.96 33.41 5.93
CA ALA A 24 4.31 33.56 4.63
C ALA A 24 4.78 34.86 3.98
N ALA A 25 5.33 34.78 2.76
CA ALA A 25 5.53 35.93 1.90
C ALA A 25 4.32 36.08 0.98
N GLN A 26 3.55 37.15 1.19
CA GLN A 26 2.51 37.62 0.28
C GLN A 26 3.16 38.49 -0.80
N LEU A 27 2.85 38.24 -2.08
CA LEU A 27 2.98 39.23 -3.14
C LEU A 27 1.57 39.61 -3.62
N VAL A 28 1.31 40.89 -3.47
CA VAL A 28 0.10 41.64 -3.82
C VAL A 28 0.13 42.00 -5.29
N TYR A 29 -0.92 41.69 -6.04
CA TYR A 29 -1.45 42.46 -7.18
C TYR A 29 -2.91 42.01 -7.31
N GLY A 30 -3.93 42.83 -7.10
CA GLY A 30 -4.18 44.14 -7.68
C GLY A 30 -5.28 44.00 -8.73
N GLN A 31 -6.54 43.89 -8.29
CA GLN A 31 -7.74 43.86 -9.15
C GLN A 31 -8.06 45.29 -9.62
N VAL A 32 -8.17 45.50 -10.94
CA VAL A 32 -8.86 46.67 -11.53
C VAL A 32 -9.78 46.17 -12.64
N SER A 33 -11.04 46.62 -12.58
CA SER A 33 -12.12 46.35 -13.53
C SER A 33 -12.23 47.46 -14.58
N GLY A 34 -12.63 47.13 -15.82
CA GLY A 34 -13.12 48.11 -16.81
C GLY A 34 -13.14 47.59 -18.28
N PRO A 35 -14.25 47.70 -19.04
CA PRO A 35 -14.41 47.10 -20.38
C PRO A 35 -14.29 48.11 -21.55
N GLY A 36 -14.03 47.62 -22.78
CA GLY A 36 -14.38 48.37 -24.01
C GLY A 36 -13.49 48.20 -25.26
N VAL A 37 -14.04 47.53 -26.28
CA VAL A 37 -14.02 47.78 -27.75
C VAL A 37 -12.72 48.06 -28.56
N ALA A 38 -12.53 47.23 -29.61
CA ALA A 38 -12.37 47.60 -31.05
C ALA A 38 -11.20 46.94 -31.85
N ALA A 39 -11.61 46.13 -32.84
CA ALA A 39 -11.12 45.92 -34.23
C ALA A 39 -9.60 45.83 -34.64
N ALA A 40 -9.23 44.64 -35.18
CA ALA A 40 -8.48 44.24 -36.42
C ALA A 40 -7.43 45.20 -37.09
N PRO A 41 -6.33 44.72 -37.77
CA PRO A 41 -6.36 43.65 -38.80
C PRO A 41 -5.13 42.69 -38.97
N VAL A 42 -5.31 41.79 -39.94
CA VAL A 42 -4.51 40.70 -40.58
C VAL A 42 -2.98 40.88 -40.79
N ALA A 43 -2.24 39.76 -40.72
CA ALA A 43 -1.08 39.46 -41.57
C ALA A 43 -0.80 37.94 -41.68
N SER A 44 -0.26 37.54 -42.83
CA SER A 44 -0.25 36.18 -43.39
C SER A 44 1.14 35.51 -43.35
N GLY A 45 1.19 34.21 -43.00
CA GLY A 45 2.22 33.21 -43.38
C GLY A 45 3.61 33.27 -42.71
N PRO A 46 4.47 32.24 -42.85
CA PRO A 46 4.35 31.01 -43.65
C PRO A 46 4.45 29.68 -42.86
N SER A 47 4.06 28.62 -43.56
CA SER A 47 4.16 27.19 -43.26
C SER A 47 5.60 26.65 -43.31
N ALA A 48 5.87 25.62 -42.50
CA ALA A 48 7.11 24.82 -42.49
C ALA A 48 6.74 23.32 -42.28
N PRO A 49 7.60 22.35 -42.68
CA PRO A 49 7.31 21.36 -43.72
C PRO A 49 6.77 20.00 -43.22
N PRO A 50 6.31 19.10 -44.13
CA PRO A 50 5.90 17.75 -43.77
C PRO A 50 7.13 16.84 -43.67
N TYR A 51 7.35 16.20 -42.53
CA TYR A 51 8.29 15.09 -42.43
C TYR A 51 7.55 13.77 -42.51
N GLY A 52 7.64 13.14 -43.68
CA GLY A 52 7.31 11.74 -43.87
C GLY A 52 8.36 10.81 -43.27
N ALA A 53 7.86 9.74 -42.66
CA ALA A 53 8.41 8.39 -42.48
C ALA A 53 9.94 8.17 -42.56
N ALA A 54 10.53 7.70 -41.45
CA ALA A 54 11.13 6.36 -41.31
C ALA A 54 11.83 6.22 -39.95
N GLY A 55 11.37 5.27 -39.13
CA GLY A 55 11.96 4.96 -37.82
C GLY A 55 11.05 4.01 -37.06
N GLY A 56 11.16 2.72 -37.36
CA GLY A 56 10.28 1.68 -36.84
C GLY A 56 10.34 1.52 -35.32
N GLY A 57 9.17 1.23 -34.74
CA GLY A 57 9.05 0.41 -33.54
C GLY A 57 9.30 1.11 -32.20
N ARG A 58 8.42 2.02 -31.81
CA ARG A 58 8.10 2.20 -30.38
C ARG A 58 6.60 2.31 -30.20
N ALA A 59 5.93 1.17 -30.31
CA ALA A 59 4.53 1.05 -29.92
C ALA A 59 4.42 1.30 -28.41
N ASP A 60 3.62 2.30 -28.06
CA ASP A 60 2.96 2.56 -26.79
C ASP A 60 3.27 1.58 -25.64
N THR A 61 4.20 1.97 -24.77
CA THR A 61 4.33 1.42 -23.41
C THR A 61 3.65 2.30 -22.36
N ALA A 62 3.08 3.44 -22.77
CA ALA A 62 2.37 4.35 -21.90
C ALA A 62 0.93 3.85 -21.65
N GLY A 63 0.77 2.85 -20.78
CA GLY A 63 -0.56 2.43 -20.32
C GLY A 63 -0.74 0.95 -20.00
N ARG A 64 0.33 0.14 -19.96
CA ARG A 64 0.23 -1.28 -19.58
C ARG A 64 1.24 -1.64 -18.49
N PRO A 65 0.88 -2.47 -17.50
CA PRO A 65 1.84 -2.91 -16.51
C PRO A 65 2.99 -3.70 -17.14
N PRO A 66 4.24 -3.51 -16.68
CA PRO A 66 5.42 -4.08 -17.31
C PRO A 66 5.57 -5.60 -17.09
N GLY A 67 4.84 -6.19 -16.14
CA GLY A 67 4.91 -7.61 -15.83
C GLY A 67 4.10 -7.95 -14.59
N LEU A 68 4.46 -9.04 -13.94
CA LEU A 68 3.80 -9.55 -12.74
C LEU A 68 4.81 -9.66 -11.59
N VAL A 69 4.45 -9.20 -10.40
CA VAL A 69 5.22 -9.52 -9.18
C VAL A 69 4.53 -10.67 -8.45
N ARG A 70 5.29 -11.70 -8.11
CA ARG A 70 4.89 -12.78 -7.19
C ARG A 70 5.60 -12.56 -5.86
N ILE A 71 4.87 -12.66 -4.75
CA ILE A 71 5.43 -12.68 -3.40
C ILE A 71 5.09 -14.02 -2.78
N ASP A 72 6.12 -14.76 -2.38
CA ASP A 72 6.02 -16.09 -1.79
C ASP A 72 6.36 -16.03 -0.31
N TYR A 73 5.64 -16.77 0.52
CA TYR A 73 5.88 -16.90 1.95
C TYR A 73 5.32 -18.22 2.49
N ARG A 74 5.88 -18.68 3.59
CA ARG A 74 5.33 -19.77 4.38
C ARG A 74 4.54 -19.20 5.55
N LEU A 75 3.30 -19.64 5.73
CA LEU A 75 2.48 -19.33 6.88
C LEU A 75 2.43 -20.52 7.85
N THR A 76 2.60 -20.26 9.14
CA THR A 76 2.35 -21.24 10.20
C THR A 76 1.33 -20.64 11.17
N ARG A 77 0.11 -21.19 11.19
CA ARG A 77 -0.93 -20.73 12.11
C ARG A 77 -0.49 -20.96 13.54
N LEU A 78 -0.63 -19.93 14.36
CA LEU A 78 -0.33 -19.96 15.78
C LEU A 78 -1.61 -20.27 16.56
N PRO A 79 -1.62 -21.25 17.48
CA PRO A 79 -2.78 -21.61 18.29
C PRO A 79 -2.98 -20.65 19.47
N THR A 80 -2.74 -19.37 19.26
CA THR A 80 -2.75 -18.33 20.27
C THR A 80 -3.92 -17.37 20.06
N HIS A 81 -4.25 -16.62 21.11
CA HIS A 81 -5.26 -15.58 20.97
C HIS A 81 -4.79 -14.47 20.05
N ALA A 82 -5.75 -13.85 19.36
CA ALA A 82 -5.51 -12.60 18.68
C ALA A 82 -4.40 -12.67 17.59
N SER A 83 -4.10 -13.86 17.08
CA SER A 83 -3.05 -14.11 16.09
C SER A 83 -3.63 -14.37 14.69
N ASN A 84 -2.76 -14.68 13.73
CA ASN A 84 -3.09 -15.14 12.37
C ASN A 84 -3.85 -14.12 11.52
N GLN A 85 -3.80 -12.84 11.88
CA GLN A 85 -4.17 -11.76 10.98
C GLN A 85 -2.93 -11.38 10.19
N ILE A 86 -3.06 -11.24 8.87
CA ILE A 86 -2.00 -10.70 8.03
C ILE A 86 -2.55 -9.70 7.01
N ALA A 87 -1.71 -8.77 6.58
CA ALA A 87 -1.94 -7.92 5.41
C ALA A 87 -0.67 -7.82 4.58
N ILE A 88 -0.86 -7.76 3.26
CA ILE A 88 0.21 -7.67 2.26
C ILE A 88 -0.10 -6.50 1.33
N TRP A 89 0.83 -5.56 1.23
CA TRP A 89 0.65 -4.36 0.42
C TRP A 89 1.94 -3.92 -0.26
N ILE A 90 1.77 -3.02 -1.23
CA ILE A 90 2.83 -2.40 -2.01
C ILE A 90 2.88 -0.90 -1.67
N GLU A 91 4.09 -0.41 -1.49
CA GLU A 91 4.44 1.01 -1.45
C GLU A 91 5.38 1.33 -2.60
N ASP A 92 5.45 2.59 -3.00
CA ASP A 92 6.53 3.08 -3.85
C ASP A 92 7.84 3.24 -3.07
N ARG A 93 8.92 3.60 -3.74
CA ARG A 93 10.23 3.83 -3.11
C ARG A 93 10.21 4.91 -2.01
N ALA A 94 9.27 5.86 -2.06
CA ALA A 94 9.14 6.92 -1.08
C ALA A 94 8.29 6.48 0.14
N GLY A 95 7.84 5.23 0.18
CA GLY A 95 6.97 4.70 1.23
C GLY A 95 5.49 5.09 1.08
N ARG A 96 5.10 5.65 -0.08
CA ARG A 96 3.70 5.99 -0.33
C ARG A 96 2.93 4.75 -0.75
N TYR A 97 1.75 4.57 -0.17
CA TYR A 97 0.88 3.44 -0.48
C TYR A 97 0.48 3.39 -1.96
N VAL A 98 0.66 2.21 -2.55
CA VAL A 98 0.25 1.91 -3.93
C VAL A 98 -1.04 1.10 -3.91
N ARG A 99 -1.03 -0.08 -3.26
CA ARG A 99 -2.18 -0.99 -3.21
C ARG A 99 -2.01 -2.11 -2.17
N THR A 100 -3.12 -2.57 -1.60
CA THR A 100 -3.21 -3.80 -0.79
C THR A 100 -3.54 -4.99 -1.68
N LEU A 101 -2.78 -6.09 -1.54
CA LEU A 101 -2.93 -7.33 -2.30
C LEU A 101 -3.76 -8.39 -1.56
N PHE A 102 -3.68 -8.37 -0.23
CA PHE A 102 -4.35 -9.32 0.64
C PHE A 102 -4.51 -8.70 2.03
N ALA A 103 -5.65 -8.92 2.67
CA ALA A 103 -5.82 -8.71 4.10
C ALA A 103 -6.79 -9.74 4.67
N THR A 104 -6.49 -10.27 5.85
CA THR A 104 -7.39 -11.20 6.53
C THR A 104 -8.73 -10.51 6.82
N SER A 105 -9.82 -11.18 6.48
CA SER A 105 -11.18 -10.62 6.44
C SER A 105 -11.60 -10.03 7.78
N PHE A 106 -11.24 -10.63 8.91
CA PHE A 106 -11.55 -10.07 10.21
C PHE A 106 -11.04 -8.62 10.34
N THR A 107 -9.78 -8.35 10.00
CA THR A 107 -9.24 -6.98 10.08
C THR A 107 -9.74 -6.11 8.93
N ALA A 108 -9.77 -6.65 7.70
CA ALA A 108 -10.19 -5.91 6.51
C ALA A 108 -11.63 -5.37 6.61
N ASN A 109 -12.52 -6.06 7.34
CA ASN A 109 -13.92 -5.69 7.54
C ASN A 109 -14.19 -5.03 8.92
N GLY A 110 -13.20 -4.33 9.50
CA GLY A 110 -13.44 -3.48 10.67
C GLY A 110 -13.22 -4.15 12.02
N GLY A 111 -12.71 -5.38 12.09
CA GLY A 111 -12.39 -6.07 13.35
C GLY A 111 -11.42 -5.29 14.25
N TYR A 112 -10.67 -4.36 13.68
CA TYR A 112 -9.79 -3.44 14.39
C TYR A 112 -10.52 -2.47 15.34
N VAL A 113 -11.82 -2.19 15.15
CA VAL A 113 -12.60 -1.39 16.11
C VAL A 113 -12.62 -2.05 17.49
N ARG A 114 -12.72 -3.39 17.52
CA ARG A 114 -12.67 -4.19 18.75
C ARG A 114 -11.25 -4.59 19.13
N ARG A 115 -10.34 -4.63 18.16
CA ARG A 115 -8.94 -5.01 18.33
C ARG A 115 -8.02 -3.96 17.70
N PRO A 116 -7.81 -2.81 18.36
CA PRO A 116 -7.04 -1.70 17.77
C PRO A 116 -5.62 -2.07 17.33
N MET A 117 -5.04 -3.12 17.93
CA MET A 117 -3.71 -3.62 17.57
C MET A 117 -3.68 -4.62 16.41
N SER A 118 -4.82 -4.84 15.75
CA SER A 118 -4.90 -5.66 14.53
C SER A 118 -4.33 -4.90 13.34
N LEU A 119 -3.18 -5.35 12.84
CA LEU A 119 -2.47 -4.82 11.65
C LEU A 119 -2.38 -3.29 11.53
N PRO A 120 -1.97 -2.55 12.57
CA PRO A 120 -2.00 -1.08 12.54
C PRO A 120 -1.03 -0.45 11.55
N ARG A 121 0.13 -1.07 11.25
CA ARG A 121 1.09 -0.47 10.28
C ARG A 121 0.52 -0.48 8.87
N TRP A 122 -0.14 -1.57 8.49
CA TRP A 122 -0.86 -1.65 7.22
C TRP A 122 -2.02 -0.66 7.17
N ARG A 123 -2.85 -0.60 8.24
CA ARG A 123 -4.01 0.30 8.29
C ARG A 123 -3.60 1.76 8.16
N GLU A 124 -2.56 2.17 8.87
CA GLU A 124 -1.97 3.51 8.76
C GLU A 124 -1.44 3.79 7.35
N ALA A 125 -0.64 2.87 6.77
CA ALA A 125 -0.08 3.07 5.44
C ALA A 125 -1.17 3.20 4.36
N ALA A 126 -2.22 2.39 4.46
CA ALA A 126 -3.29 2.32 3.47
C ALA A 126 -4.46 3.29 3.72
N ASP A 127 -4.48 4.00 4.85
CA ASP A 127 -5.65 4.73 5.35
C ASP A 127 -6.91 3.84 5.36
N TRP A 128 -6.77 2.63 5.91
CA TRP A 128 -7.74 1.55 5.68
C TRP A 128 -9.09 1.78 6.35
N GLU A 129 -9.13 2.58 7.41
CA GLU A 129 -10.35 3.04 8.05
C GLU A 129 -11.28 3.79 7.08
N ASN A 130 -10.70 4.43 6.05
CA ASN A 130 -11.41 5.14 4.99
C ASN A 130 -11.45 4.35 3.67
N ALA A 131 -11.12 3.06 3.69
CA ALA A 131 -11.12 2.22 2.49
C ALA A 131 -12.52 2.12 1.88
N THR A 132 -12.59 2.21 0.56
CA THR A 132 -13.83 2.03 -0.18
C THR A 132 -14.30 0.56 -0.14
N GLU A 133 -15.60 0.32 -0.35
CA GLU A 133 -16.11 -1.05 -0.49
C GLU A 133 -15.40 -1.87 -1.58
N ALA A 134 -14.98 -1.20 -2.66
CA ALA A 134 -14.23 -1.81 -3.74
C ALA A 134 -12.84 -2.28 -3.28
N GLU A 135 -12.13 -1.48 -2.49
CA GLU A 135 -10.84 -1.84 -1.91
C GLU A 135 -10.98 -2.99 -0.90
N ILE A 136 -11.99 -2.94 -0.03
CA ILE A 136 -12.29 -4.02 0.92
C ILE A 136 -12.55 -5.32 0.16
N ARG A 137 -13.42 -5.30 -0.87
CA ARG A 137 -13.72 -6.47 -1.70
C ARG A 137 -12.49 -7.02 -2.41
N ALA A 138 -11.63 -6.15 -2.92
CA ALA A 138 -10.42 -6.52 -3.63
C ALA A 138 -9.42 -7.27 -2.73
N ALA A 139 -9.21 -6.79 -1.50
CA ALA A 139 -8.17 -7.31 -0.60
C ALA A 139 -8.66 -8.35 0.43
N SER A 140 -9.91 -8.27 0.89
CA SER A 140 -10.43 -9.08 1.99
C SER A 140 -10.55 -10.55 1.60
N ARG A 141 -9.83 -11.43 2.29
CA ARG A 141 -9.90 -12.88 2.11
C ARG A 141 -9.97 -13.60 3.46
N PRO A 142 -10.54 -14.82 3.52
CA PRO A 142 -10.47 -15.64 4.73
C PRO A 142 -9.03 -15.78 5.24
N ALA A 143 -8.89 -16.10 6.53
CA ALA A 143 -7.59 -16.48 7.07
C ALA A 143 -7.06 -17.72 6.31
N GLN A 144 -5.77 -17.69 5.98
CA GLN A 144 -5.13 -18.79 5.26
C GLN A 144 -4.73 -19.91 6.21
N GLU A 145 -4.72 -21.14 5.69
CA GLU A 145 -4.18 -22.30 6.40
C GLU A 145 -2.65 -22.29 6.42
N SER A 146 -2.06 -23.08 7.31
CA SER A 146 -0.60 -23.26 7.34
C SER A 146 -0.09 -23.86 6.02
N GLY A 147 1.02 -23.36 5.50
CA GLY A 147 1.60 -23.86 4.26
C GLY A 147 2.31 -22.78 3.45
N GLU A 148 2.71 -23.13 2.24
CA GLU A 148 3.28 -22.19 1.28
C GLU A 148 2.17 -21.43 0.56
N HIS A 149 2.34 -20.11 0.45
CA HIS A 149 1.39 -19.21 -0.19
C HIS A 149 2.10 -18.28 -1.16
N SER A 150 1.38 -17.88 -2.21
CA SER A 150 1.82 -16.86 -3.16
C SER A 150 0.73 -15.81 -3.32
N VAL A 151 1.13 -14.54 -3.30
CA VAL A 151 0.28 -13.41 -3.68
C VAL A 151 0.89 -12.70 -4.88
N TYR A 152 0.05 -12.04 -5.67
CA TYR A 152 0.46 -11.47 -6.95
C TYR A 152 0.06 -9.99 -7.03
N TRP A 153 0.94 -9.19 -7.60
CA TRP A 153 0.67 -7.81 -7.96
C TRP A 153 0.86 -7.61 -9.46
N ASP A 154 -0.19 -7.12 -10.10
CA ASP A 154 -0.28 -6.88 -11.54
C ASP A 154 0.37 -5.58 -12.00
N GLY A 155 1.06 -4.86 -11.13
CA GLY A 155 1.67 -3.57 -11.47
C GLY A 155 0.66 -2.42 -11.59
N THR A 156 -0.46 -2.49 -10.87
CA THR A 156 -1.46 -1.42 -10.79
C THR A 156 -1.57 -0.79 -9.41
N ASP A 157 -1.97 0.48 -9.35
CA ASP A 157 -2.31 1.17 -8.12
C ASP A 157 -3.69 0.76 -7.58
N ARG A 158 -4.10 1.32 -6.43
CA ARG A 158 -5.42 1.09 -5.83
C ARG A 158 -6.60 1.34 -6.77
N ASN A 159 -6.45 2.25 -7.72
CA ASN A 159 -7.46 2.61 -8.72
C ASN A 159 -7.42 1.70 -9.96
N GLY A 160 -6.55 0.70 -9.98
CA GLY A 160 -6.34 -0.19 -11.13
C GLY A 160 -5.54 0.45 -12.26
N ARG A 161 -4.89 1.61 -12.03
CA ARG A 161 -4.07 2.26 -13.05
C ARG A 161 -2.66 1.67 -13.04
N PRO A 162 -2.07 1.36 -14.20
CA PRO A 162 -0.69 0.88 -14.27
C PRO A 162 0.28 1.88 -13.64
N VAL A 163 1.22 1.37 -12.83
CA VAL A 163 2.30 2.19 -12.26
C VAL A 163 3.54 2.13 -13.15
N PRO A 164 4.39 3.18 -13.15
CA PRO A 164 5.59 3.19 -13.98
C PRO A 164 6.62 2.15 -13.54
N PRO A 165 7.51 1.70 -14.43
CA PRO A 165 8.71 0.95 -14.05
C PRO A 165 9.50 1.69 -12.95
N GLY A 166 10.05 0.94 -12.00
CA GLY A 166 10.74 1.52 -10.85
C GLY A 166 10.98 0.52 -9.73
N THR A 167 11.51 1.03 -8.62
CA THR A 167 11.64 0.25 -7.38
C THR A 167 10.39 0.45 -6.53
N TYR A 168 9.84 -0.66 -6.04
CA TYR A 168 8.69 -0.71 -5.15
C TYR A 168 9.07 -1.47 -3.89
N VAL A 169 8.32 -1.25 -2.82
CA VAL A 169 8.46 -1.94 -1.54
C VAL A 169 7.26 -2.83 -1.35
N TYR A 170 7.48 -4.13 -1.13
CA TYR A 170 6.43 -5.03 -0.68
C TYR A 170 6.56 -5.24 0.83
N ARG A 171 5.42 -5.21 1.52
CA ARG A 171 5.35 -5.39 2.96
C ARG A 171 4.35 -6.46 3.34
N ILE A 172 4.66 -7.18 4.42
CA ILE A 172 3.74 -8.10 5.08
C ILE A 172 3.73 -7.80 6.57
N GLU A 173 2.58 -7.45 7.12
CA GLU A 173 2.38 -7.35 8.57
C GLU A 173 1.57 -8.56 9.04
N GLY A 174 1.94 -9.12 10.19
CA GLY A 174 1.20 -10.20 10.82
C GLY A 174 1.07 -10.04 12.33
N ASN A 175 -0.09 -10.36 12.89
CA ASN A 175 -0.30 -10.44 14.34
C ASN A 175 0.08 -11.84 14.86
N VAL A 176 1.06 -11.89 15.75
CA VAL A 176 1.60 -13.12 16.36
C VAL A 176 0.88 -13.44 17.68
N LEU A 177 0.65 -12.43 18.53
CA LEU A 177 -0.11 -12.54 19.78
C LEU A 177 -0.52 -11.14 20.23
N TRP A 178 -1.81 -10.82 20.23
CA TRP A 178 -2.29 -9.48 20.62
C TRP A 178 -1.53 -8.35 19.88
N GLU A 179 -0.82 -7.49 20.60
CA GLU A 179 0.01 -6.40 20.08
C GLU A 179 1.33 -6.85 19.47
N ASN A 180 1.76 -8.09 19.72
CA ASN A 180 2.96 -8.67 19.14
C ASN A 180 2.75 -8.94 17.67
N ARG A 181 3.63 -8.37 16.85
CA ARG A 181 3.55 -8.40 15.40
C ARG A 181 4.90 -8.70 14.78
N VAL A 182 4.84 -9.09 13.52
CA VAL A 182 5.98 -9.19 12.62
C VAL A 182 5.73 -8.31 11.41
N LEU A 183 6.76 -7.63 10.93
CA LEU A 183 6.75 -6.83 9.72
C LEU A 183 7.88 -7.28 8.80
N PHE A 184 7.53 -7.76 7.62
CA PHE A 184 8.47 -8.02 6.54
C PHE A 184 8.49 -6.83 5.59
N THR A 185 9.68 -6.41 5.18
CA THR A 185 9.90 -5.33 4.20
C THR A 185 10.93 -5.76 3.18
N GLY A 186 10.57 -5.78 1.90
CA GLY A 186 11.51 -6.05 0.81
C GLY A 186 11.31 -5.11 -0.36
N GLU A 187 12.34 -4.99 -1.20
CA GLU A 187 12.33 -4.14 -2.39
C GLU A 187 12.30 -4.98 -3.66
N ILE A 188 11.49 -4.58 -4.64
CA ILE A 188 11.37 -5.25 -5.93
C ILE A 188 11.49 -4.24 -7.06
N ARG A 189 12.34 -4.54 -8.05
CA ARG A 189 12.47 -3.72 -9.26
C ARG A 189 11.53 -4.23 -10.34
N VAL A 190 10.69 -3.33 -10.82
CA VAL A 190 9.67 -3.57 -11.84
C VAL A 190 10.08 -2.85 -13.12
N GLY A 191 10.13 -3.54 -14.25
CA GLY A 191 10.59 -2.97 -15.51
C GLY A 191 10.79 -4.00 -16.62
N GLU A 192 11.91 -3.94 -17.34
CA GLU A 192 12.19 -4.82 -18.48
C GLU A 192 12.87 -6.14 -18.07
N THR A 193 13.62 -6.13 -16.98
CA THR A 193 14.42 -7.28 -16.53
C THR A 193 13.78 -7.94 -15.32
N ALA A 194 13.87 -9.27 -15.25
CA ALA A 194 13.45 -10.01 -14.07
C ALA A 194 14.27 -9.59 -12.85
N HIS A 195 13.66 -9.63 -11.68
CA HIS A 195 14.32 -9.25 -10.44
C HIS A 195 13.77 -10.08 -9.29
N GLU A 196 14.65 -10.54 -8.39
CA GLU A 196 14.27 -11.27 -7.19
C GLU A 196 14.80 -10.59 -5.94
N SER A 197 14.13 -10.77 -4.82
CA SER A 197 14.53 -10.20 -3.54
C SER A 197 14.02 -11.02 -2.37
N ARG A 198 14.63 -10.85 -1.20
CA ARG A 198 14.15 -11.36 0.09
C ARG A 198 13.83 -10.19 1.00
N ALA A 199 12.75 -10.32 1.78
CA ALA A 199 12.38 -9.30 2.74
C ALA A 199 13.24 -9.41 4.01
N ARG A 200 13.51 -8.25 4.62
CA ARG A 200 14.00 -8.16 5.99
C ARG A 200 12.82 -8.27 6.96
N VAL A 201 13.07 -8.80 8.15
CA VAL A 201 12.06 -9.00 9.19
C VAL A 201 12.31 -8.08 10.38
N GLU A 202 11.24 -7.49 10.90
CA GLU A 202 11.21 -6.74 12.16
C GLU A 202 10.13 -7.34 13.06
N HIS A 203 10.47 -7.53 14.35
CA HIS A 203 9.53 -7.98 15.37
C HIS A 203 9.08 -6.78 16.20
N LEU A 204 7.78 -6.64 16.40
CA LEU A 204 7.16 -5.45 16.98
C LEU A 204 6.27 -5.84 18.17
N PRO A 205 6.70 -5.64 19.42
CA PRO A 205 8.06 -5.24 19.84
C PRO A 205 9.09 -6.35 19.56
N ALA A 206 10.38 -6.08 19.80
CA ALA A 206 11.45 -7.06 19.53
C ALA A 206 11.23 -8.43 20.21
N ALA A 207 10.60 -8.44 21.38
CA ALA A 207 10.23 -9.66 22.12
C ALA A 207 9.16 -10.53 21.42
N ALA A 208 8.46 -10.01 20.40
CA ALA A 208 7.51 -10.77 19.60
C ALA A 208 8.16 -11.96 18.88
N ARG A 209 9.49 -11.95 18.69
CA ARG A 209 10.26 -13.06 18.12
C ARG A 209 10.14 -14.36 18.92
N ASP A 210 9.84 -14.26 20.22
CA ASP A 210 9.73 -15.39 21.13
C ASP A 210 8.30 -15.95 21.21
N GLN A 211 7.35 -15.37 20.45
CA GLN A 211 5.92 -15.73 20.47
C GLN A 211 5.51 -16.72 19.37
N GLY A 212 6.48 -17.25 18.63
CA GLY A 212 6.28 -18.16 17.50
C GLY A 212 6.49 -17.50 16.13
N VAL A 213 6.66 -18.34 15.11
CA VAL A 213 6.95 -17.90 13.73
C VAL A 213 5.68 -17.98 12.89
N LEU A 214 4.98 -16.86 12.73
CA LEU A 214 3.75 -16.80 11.90
C LEU A 214 4.06 -16.87 10.40
N LEU A 215 5.12 -16.19 9.97
CA LEU A 215 5.53 -16.04 8.58
C LEU A 215 7.02 -16.32 8.45
N ASP A 216 7.42 -16.99 7.39
CA ASP A 216 8.82 -17.27 7.07
C ASP A 216 9.07 -17.25 5.56
N GLY A 217 10.34 -17.13 5.16
CA GLY A 217 10.76 -17.30 3.78
C GLY A 217 10.24 -16.25 2.78
N VAL A 218 9.86 -15.06 3.28
CA VAL A 218 9.24 -13.99 2.48
C VAL A 218 10.20 -13.49 1.40
N ARG A 219 9.81 -13.68 0.14
CA ARG A 219 10.57 -13.29 -1.05
C ARG A 219 9.65 -12.81 -2.16
N ALA A 220 10.19 -12.02 -3.08
CA ALA A 220 9.44 -11.57 -4.26
C ALA A 220 10.24 -11.77 -5.54
N ALA A 221 9.54 -12.07 -6.63
CA ALA A 221 10.06 -12.15 -7.98
C ALA A 221 9.22 -11.30 -8.93
N PHE A 222 9.85 -10.46 -9.73
CA PHE A 222 9.24 -9.77 -10.85
C PHE A 222 9.48 -10.56 -12.13
N LEU A 223 8.39 -10.81 -12.85
CA LEU A 223 8.31 -11.61 -14.06
C LEU A 223 7.91 -10.68 -15.22
N PRO A 224 8.87 -10.20 -16.03
CA PRO A 224 8.61 -9.24 -17.10
C PRO A 224 7.67 -9.84 -18.15
N GLY A 225 6.73 -9.04 -18.64
CA GLY A 225 5.78 -9.46 -19.67
C GLY A 225 4.71 -10.47 -19.22
N GLU A 226 4.88 -11.13 -18.07
CA GLU A 226 3.86 -12.03 -17.51
C GLU A 226 2.59 -11.30 -17.11
N ARG A 227 1.49 -12.06 -17.10
CA ARG A 227 0.15 -11.59 -16.73
C ARG A 227 -0.51 -12.57 -15.76
N LEU A 228 -1.34 -12.05 -14.88
CA LEU A 228 -2.24 -12.85 -14.06
C LEU A 228 -3.25 -13.57 -14.97
N GLY A 229 -3.00 -14.84 -15.24
CA GLY A 229 -3.96 -15.68 -15.94
C GLY A 229 -5.20 -15.95 -15.08
N PRO A 230 -6.37 -16.22 -15.69
CA PRO A 230 -7.62 -16.44 -14.97
C PRO A 230 -7.53 -17.58 -13.94
N ALA A 231 -6.73 -18.62 -14.20
CA ALA A 231 -6.49 -19.72 -13.26
C ALA A 231 -5.73 -19.29 -11.98
N ARG A 232 -4.84 -18.29 -12.07
CA ARG A 232 -4.14 -17.72 -10.90
C ARG A 232 -5.04 -16.78 -10.11
N VAL A 233 -5.92 -16.06 -10.81
CA VAL A 233 -6.97 -15.22 -10.19
C VAL A 233 -7.98 -16.07 -9.42
N THR A 234 -8.34 -17.26 -9.91
CA THR A 234 -9.28 -18.17 -9.24
C THR A 234 -8.65 -18.96 -8.09
N ALA A 235 -7.36 -19.27 -8.14
CA ALA A 235 -6.63 -19.81 -6.98
C ALA A 235 -6.60 -18.81 -5.81
N TYR A 236 -6.68 -17.50 -6.10
CA TYR A 236 -6.84 -16.44 -5.09
C TYR A 236 -8.21 -16.44 -4.40
N THR A 237 -9.22 -17.12 -4.98
CA THR A 237 -10.57 -17.26 -4.42
C THR A 237 -10.81 -18.63 -3.76
N ARG A 238 -9.93 -19.60 -3.97
CA ARG A 238 -9.91 -20.86 -3.21
C ARG A 238 -8.59 -20.94 -2.48
N GLY A 239 -8.57 -20.48 -1.24
CA GLY A 239 -7.54 -20.95 -0.31
C GLY A 239 -7.50 -22.49 -0.40
N SER A 240 -6.29 -23.01 -0.59
CA SER A 240 -5.99 -24.45 -0.63
C SER A 240 -6.59 -25.17 0.57
#